data_AF-A0A6N7IQR3-F1
#
_entry.id   AF-A0A6N7IQR3-F1
#
_cell.length_a   1.000
_cell.length_b   1.000
_cell.length_c   1.000
_cell.angle_alpha   90.00
_cell.angle_beta   90.00
_cell.angle_gamma   90.00
#
_symmetry.space_group_name_H-M   'P 1'
#
loop_
_entity.id
_entity.type
_entity.pdbx_description
1 polymer ?
#
loop_
_entity_poly.entity_id
_entity_poly.type
_entity_poly.pdbx_seq_one_letter_code
_entity_poly.pdbx_strand_id
1 'polypeptide(L)'
;MGYPEAMQESIKKLEATRAFRLQQEIPRLTPEEKNRLLEQCHPDFRPDGMRPVRVGPNRGQRMQNELVDLLEAYSRIDPDRVDLSRVDYDVDVLVVGGG
;
A
#
# COMPACT_ATOMS: atom_id res chain seq x y z
N MET A 1 16.34 -28.45 -14.40
CA MET A 1 16.84 -27.14 -13.90
C MET A 1 16.23 -26.95 -12.53
N GLY A 2 17.03 -27.00 -11.47
CA GLY A 2 16.54 -26.88 -10.09
C GLY A 2 16.42 -25.43 -9.64
N TYR A 3 15.70 -25.21 -8.54
CA TYR A 3 15.63 -23.90 -7.88
C TYR A 3 17.04 -23.35 -7.56
N PRO A 4 17.22 -22.02 -7.52
CA PRO A 4 18.48 -21.40 -7.10
C PRO A 4 18.95 -21.90 -5.72
N GLU A 5 20.25 -21.90 -5.47
CA GLU A 5 20.86 -22.42 -4.23
C GLU A 5 20.23 -21.82 -2.96
N ALA A 6 20.00 -20.50 -2.94
CA ALA A 6 19.34 -19.82 -1.82
C ALA A 6 17.94 -20.38 -1.52
N MET A 7 17.21 -20.80 -2.55
CA MET A 7 15.89 -21.40 -2.42
C MET A 7 15.99 -22.87 -2.00
N GLN A 8 17.00 -23.61 -2.47
CA GLN A 8 17.27 -24.97 -1.99
C GLN A 8 17.59 -24.99 -0.49
N GLU A 9 18.39 -24.04 0.00
CA GLU A 9 18.67 -23.89 1.44
C GLU A 9 17.41 -23.54 2.25
N SER A 10 16.53 -22.72 1.68
CA SER A 10 15.23 -22.41 2.30
C SER A 10 14.32 -23.64 2.37
N ILE A 11 14.32 -24.47 1.32
CA ILE A 11 13.57 -25.74 1.27
C ILE A 11 14.06 -26.69 2.36
N LYS A 12 15.38 -26.88 2.51
CA LYS A 12 15.96 -27.74 3.57
C LYS A 12 15.50 -27.32 4.97
N LYS A 13 15.48 -26.00 5.27
CA LYS A 13 14.99 -25.47 6.54
C LYS A 13 13.50 -25.78 6.77
N LEU A 14 12.68 -25.66 5.72
CA LEU A 14 11.25 -25.97 5.79
C LEU A 14 10.99 -27.47 6.00
N GLU A 15 11.76 -28.32 5.34
CA GLU A 15 11.68 -29.78 5.47
C GLU A 15 12.09 -30.24 6.87
N ALA A 16 13.22 -29.72 7.38
CA ALA A 16 13.71 -30.04 8.73
C ALA A 16 12.69 -29.70 9.83
N THR A 17 11.86 -28.66 9.65
CA THR A 17 10.86 -28.22 10.63
C THR A 17 9.46 -28.77 10.37
N ARG A 18 9.24 -29.53 9.29
CA ARG A 18 7.91 -29.94 8.83
C ARG A 18 7.18 -30.82 9.86
N ALA A 19 7.86 -31.85 10.39
CA ALA A 19 7.26 -32.77 11.35
C ALA A 19 6.80 -32.04 12.64
N PHE A 20 7.64 -31.14 13.15
CA PHE A 20 7.32 -30.31 14.31
C PHE A 20 6.11 -29.39 14.04
N ARG A 21 6.10 -28.64 12.93
CA ARG A 21 5.00 -27.72 12.60
C ARG A 21 3.66 -28.42 12.39
N LEU A 22 3.66 -29.66 11.90
CA LEU A 22 2.45 -30.47 11.74
C LEU A 22 1.83 -30.87 13.09
N GLN A 23 2.65 -31.05 14.12
CA GLN A 23 2.21 -31.43 15.46
C GLN A 23 1.99 -30.24 16.39
N GLN A 24 2.36 -29.04 15.95
CA GLN A 24 2.28 -27.84 16.76
C GLN A 24 0.82 -27.38 16.89
N GLU A 25 0.33 -27.29 18.12
CA GLU A 25 -0.93 -26.62 18.43
C GLU A 25 -0.69 -25.13 18.68
N ILE A 26 -1.38 -24.28 17.91
CA ILE A 26 -1.34 -22.82 18.10
C ILE A 26 -2.51 -22.44 19.01
N PRO A 27 -2.26 -21.89 20.21
CA PRO A 27 -3.33 -21.49 21.11
C PRO A 27 -4.18 -20.39 20.49
N ARG A 28 -5.48 -20.44 20.73
CA ARG A 28 -6.38 -19.36 20.31
C ARG A 28 -6.17 -18.17 21.22
N LEU A 29 -5.90 -17.01 20.61
CA LEU A 29 -5.85 -15.75 21.33
C LEU A 29 -7.23 -15.38 21.86
N THR A 30 -7.26 -14.82 23.06
CA THR A 30 -8.42 -14.11 23.63
C THR A 30 -8.75 -12.86 22.80
N PRO A 31 -9.97 -12.30 22.90
CA PRO A 31 -10.31 -11.04 22.22
C PRO A 31 -9.31 -9.90 22.51
N GLU A 32 -8.83 -9.78 23.74
CA GLU A 32 -7.89 -8.75 24.18
C GLU A 32 -6.51 -8.92 23.54
N GLU A 33 -6.02 -10.16 23.47
CA GLU A 33 -4.74 -10.47 22.83
C GLU A 33 -4.80 -10.25 21.31
N LYS A 34 -5.94 -10.54 20.68
CA LYS A 34 -6.14 -10.24 19.25
C LYS A 34 -6.06 -8.73 19.00
N ASN A 35 -6.74 -7.93 19.82
CA ASN A 35 -6.71 -6.47 19.66
C ASN A 35 -5.29 -5.92 19.84
N ARG A 36 -4.57 -6.39 20.88
CA ARG A 36 -3.18 -5.98 21.11
C ARG A 36 -2.27 -6.39 19.95
N LEU A 37 -2.46 -7.57 19.37
CA LEU A 37 -1.71 -8.01 18.20
C LEU A 37 -2.01 -7.13 16.98
N LEU A 38 -3.28 -6.77 16.76
CA LEU A 38 -3.67 -5.88 15.66
C LEU A 38 -3.04 -4.50 15.82
N GLU A 39 -3.13 -3.89 17.00
CA GLU A 39 -2.52 -2.58 17.31
C GLU A 39 -1.00 -2.57 17.10
N GLN A 40 -0.32 -3.69 17.36
CA GLN A 40 1.14 -3.77 17.24
C GLN A 40 1.62 -4.12 15.82
N CYS A 41 0.88 -4.97 15.11
CA CYS A 41 1.37 -5.62 13.90
C CYS A 41 0.55 -5.31 12.65
N HIS A 42 -0.70 -4.86 12.78
CA HIS A 42 -1.55 -4.56 11.64
C HIS A 42 -1.39 -3.08 11.22
N PRO A 43 -0.99 -2.79 9.97
CA PRO A 43 -0.74 -1.42 9.54
C PRO A 43 -1.97 -0.52 9.69
N ASP A 44 -3.18 -1.03 9.47
CA ASP A 44 -4.42 -0.24 9.62
C ASP A 44 -4.79 0.14 11.06
N PHE A 45 -4.20 -0.52 12.07
CA PHE A 45 -4.46 -0.21 13.49
C PHE A 45 -3.41 0.74 14.08
N ARG A 46 -2.45 1.17 13.26
CA ARG A 46 -1.43 2.14 13.64
C ARG A 46 -2.05 3.53 13.68
N PRO A 47 -2.14 4.19 14.85
CA PRO A 47 -2.81 5.49 14.97
C PRO A 47 -2.13 6.58 14.14
N ASP A 48 -0.84 6.42 13.84
CA ASP A 48 -0.01 7.26 12.99
C ASP A 48 -0.25 7.06 11.49
N GLY A 49 -0.85 5.94 11.05
CA GLY A 49 -1.05 5.61 9.64
C GLY A 49 -2.22 6.33 8.97
N MET A 50 -3.14 6.90 9.76
CA MET A 50 -4.36 7.53 9.24
C MET A 50 -4.56 8.94 9.75
N ARG A 51 -4.96 9.85 8.85
CA ARG A 51 -5.30 11.25 9.16
C ARG A 51 -6.64 11.67 8.57
N PRO A 52 -7.33 12.66 9.16
CA PRO A 52 -8.54 13.20 8.57
C PRO A 52 -8.21 14.00 7.29
N VAL A 53 -9.04 13.84 6.26
CA VAL A 53 -9.02 14.70 5.08
C VAL A 53 -9.47 16.12 5.47
N ARG A 54 -8.72 17.14 5.06
CA ARG A 54 -8.92 18.55 5.43
C ARG A 54 -9.75 19.31 4.41
N VAL A 55 -9.72 18.91 3.14
CA VAL A 55 -10.37 19.63 2.03
C VAL A 55 -11.11 18.68 1.07
N GLY A 56 -12.02 19.23 0.27
CA GLY A 56 -12.81 18.45 -0.70
C GLY A 56 -14.00 17.68 -0.10
N PRO A 57 -14.69 16.86 -0.92
CA PRO A 57 -15.93 16.18 -0.54
C PRO A 57 -15.77 15.21 0.63
N ASN A 58 -14.57 14.64 0.80
CA ASN A 58 -14.27 13.65 1.83
C ASN A 58 -13.79 14.27 3.15
N ARG A 59 -13.87 15.60 3.30
CA ARG A 59 -13.41 16.31 4.49
C ARG A 59 -13.98 15.70 5.77
N GLY A 60 -13.10 15.43 6.74
CA GLY A 60 -13.42 14.83 8.03
C GLY A 60 -13.35 13.31 8.08
N GLN A 61 -13.32 12.62 6.93
CA GLN A 61 -13.13 11.17 6.89
C GLN A 61 -11.68 10.81 7.21
N ARG A 62 -11.46 9.73 7.95
CA ARG A 62 -10.11 9.19 8.24
C ARG A 62 -9.69 8.23 7.13
N MET A 63 -8.54 8.49 6.53
CA MET A 63 -7.97 7.67 5.46
C MET A 63 -6.47 7.49 5.69
N GLN A 64 -5.85 6.55 4.97
CA GLN A 64 -4.40 6.34 5.00
C GLN A 64 -3.67 7.62 4.57
N ASN A 65 -2.57 7.95 5.23
CA ASN A 65 -1.84 9.20 5.02
C ASN A 65 -1.51 9.46 3.55
N GLU A 66 -1.05 8.45 2.82
CA GLU A 66 -0.64 8.53 1.42
C GLU A 66 -1.83 8.88 0.51
N LEU A 67 -3.02 8.38 0.83
CA LEU A 67 -4.23 8.72 0.10
C LEU A 67 -4.65 10.15 0.38
N VAL A 68 -4.56 10.59 1.64
CA VAL A 68 -4.87 11.99 1.98
C VAL A 68 -3.86 12.93 1.33
N ASP A 69 -2.58 12.57 1.28
CA ASP A 69 -1.53 13.35 0.60
C ASP A 69 -1.84 13.50 -0.89
N LEU A 70 -2.34 12.45 -1.54
CA LEU A 70 -2.74 12.50 -2.94
C LEU A 70 -3.98 13.38 -3.16
N LEU A 71 -5.01 13.24 -2.31
CA LEU A 71 -6.26 14.01 -2.41
C LEU A 71 -6.05 15.50 -2.13
N GLU A 72 -5.11 15.83 -1.26
CA GLU A 72 -4.77 17.21 -0.88
C GLU A 72 -3.58 17.77 -1.67
N ALA A 73 -3.03 17.00 -2.61
CA ALA A 73 -1.93 17.44 -3.45
C ALA A 73 -2.34 18.64 -4.30
N TYR A 74 -1.44 19.61 -4.43
CA TYR A 74 -1.59 20.65 -5.44
C TYR A 74 -1.49 20.05 -6.84
N SER A 75 -2.16 20.68 -7.80
CA SER A 75 -1.97 20.37 -9.21
C SER A 75 -0.48 20.38 -9.54
N ARG A 76 0.01 19.34 -10.22
CA ARG A 76 1.39 19.29 -10.73
C ARG A 76 1.66 20.36 -11.79
N ILE A 77 0.60 20.89 -12.40
CA ILE A 77 0.66 21.91 -13.44
C ILE A 77 0.22 23.23 -12.84
N ASP A 78 1.08 24.23 -12.95
CA ASP A 78 0.77 25.63 -12.68
C ASP A 78 0.14 26.25 -13.95
N PRO A 79 -1.17 26.52 -13.98
CA PRO A 79 -1.84 26.99 -15.18
C PRO A 79 -1.33 28.36 -15.66
N ASP A 80 -0.83 29.21 -14.75
CA ASP A 80 -0.30 30.53 -15.09
C ASP A 80 1.05 30.45 -15.84
N ARG A 81 1.70 29.28 -15.80
CA ARG A 81 2.94 29.00 -16.54
C ARG A 81 2.72 28.30 -17.87
N VAL A 82 1.47 27.96 -18.21
CA VAL A 82 1.14 27.29 -19.47
C VAL A 82 0.68 28.32 -20.48
N ASP A 83 1.53 28.58 -21.49
CA ASP A 83 1.19 29.47 -22.59
C ASP A 83 0.32 28.73 -23.64
N LEU A 84 -1.00 28.86 -23.50
CA LEU A 84 -1.96 28.28 -24.44
C LEU A 84 -2.00 28.99 -25.80
N SER A 85 -1.31 30.13 -25.96
CA SER A 85 -1.20 30.80 -27.27
C SER A 85 -0.21 30.09 -28.20
N ARG A 86 0.66 29.24 -27.65
CA ARG A 86 1.66 28.48 -28.39
C ARG A 86 1.44 26.99 -28.20
N VAL A 87 0.67 26.42 -29.12
CA VAL A 87 0.37 24.98 -29.14
C VAL A 87 1.48 24.24 -29.90
N ASP A 88 2.17 23.31 -29.23
CA ASP A 88 3.21 22.49 -29.87
C ASP A 88 2.63 21.41 -30.81
N TYR A 89 1.45 20.89 -30.47
CA TYR A 89 0.74 19.87 -31.24
C TYR A 89 -0.75 20.17 -31.30
N ASP A 90 -1.26 20.41 -32.51
CA ASP A 90 -2.69 20.53 -32.80
C ASP A 90 -3.13 19.28 -33.56
N VAL A 91 -3.98 18.46 -32.94
CA VAL A 91 -4.39 17.15 -33.46
C VAL A 91 -5.87 16.91 -33.20
N ASP A 92 -6.54 16.23 -34.13
CA ASP A 92 -7.95 15.85 -33.97
C ASP A 92 -8.17 14.83 -32.84
N VAL A 93 -7.20 13.92 -32.64
CA VAL A 93 -7.23 12.88 -31.62
C VAL A 93 -5.84 12.70 -31.01
N LEU A 94 -5.72 12.91 -29.70
CA LEU A 94 -4.53 12.61 -28.91
C LEU A 94 -4.75 11.35 -28.08
N VAL A 95 -3.97 10.31 -28.32
CA VAL A 95 -3.99 9.07 -27.52
C VAL A 95 -2.81 9.07 -26.56
N VAL A 96 -3.08 9.14 -25.25
CA VAL A 96 -2.05 9.09 -24.20
C VAL A 96 -2.15 7.76 -23.46
N GLY A 97 -1.22 6.85 -23.77
CA GLY A 97 -1.17 5.49 -23.21
C GLY A 97 -2.14 4.54 -23.92
N GLY A 98 -1.61 3.65 -24.77
CA GLY A 98 -2.36 2.62 -25.50
C GLY A 98 -2.06 1.23 -24.99
N GLY A 99 -2.32 1.01 -23.70
CA GLY A 99 -2.25 -0.31 -23.04
C GLY A 99 -3.63 -0.92 -22.89
#